data_AF-K5VQ51-F1
#
_entry.id   AF-K5VQ51-F1
#
_cell.length_a   1.000
_cell.length_b   1.000
_cell.length_c   1.000
_cell.angle_alpha   90.00
_cell.angle_beta   90.00
_cell.angle_gamma   90.00
#
_symmetry.space_group_name_H-M   'P 1'
#
loop_
_entity.id
_entity.type
_entity.pdbx_description
1 polymer ?
#
loop_
_entity_poly.entity_id
_entity_poly.type
_entity_poly.pdbx_seq_one_letter_code
_entity_poly.pdbx_strand_id
1 'polypeptide(L)'
;MDTNSHDVLDIHRGAIDRTTITTQPPKEVISKIKSVLDSIGINAQPESAFRYRCIRPSQANSGSESSLNANDLVSYFETILLINAYMNVLQHALNTLTSPIYSTDPSRDPAGEVRFSVELTRLAGLNDTYCLDIRRLKGNLRSYQFLYETIRE
;
A
#
# COMPACT_ATOMS: atom_id res chain seq x y z
N MET A 1 -0.30 8.09 29.82
CA MET A 1 -0.77 8.77 28.60
C MET A 1 -0.14 8.01 27.46
N ASP A 2 -0.87 7.04 26.93
CA ASP A 2 -0.33 6.11 25.94
C ASP A 2 -0.35 6.84 24.60
N THR A 3 0.78 7.44 24.23
CA THR A 3 0.96 8.05 22.92
C THR A 3 0.91 6.92 21.90
N ASN A 4 -0.23 6.81 21.22
CA ASN A 4 -0.50 5.90 20.14
C ASN A 4 0.73 5.84 19.20
N SER A 5 1.46 4.72 19.22
CA SER A 5 2.75 4.54 18.53
C SER A 5 2.66 4.60 17.00
N HIS A 6 1.47 4.85 16.46
CA HIS A 6 1.17 4.94 15.04
C HIS A 6 1.39 6.33 14.42
N ASP A 7 1.78 7.35 15.20
CA ASP A 7 1.97 8.74 14.72
C ASP A 7 3.44 9.22 14.78
N VAL A 8 4.38 8.32 15.08
CA VAL A 8 5.83 8.61 15.10
C VAL A 8 6.50 7.92 13.92
N LEU A 9 7.43 8.60 13.24
CA LEU A 9 8.23 8.02 12.18
C LEU A 9 9.24 7.01 12.75
N ASP A 10 9.26 5.81 12.18
CA ASP A 10 10.27 4.80 12.50
C ASP A 10 11.66 5.21 11.97
N ILE A 11 12.70 4.61 12.54
CA ILE A 11 14.09 4.83 12.12
C ILE A 11 14.47 3.80 11.06
N HIS A 12 14.99 4.27 9.92
CA HIS A 12 15.46 3.39 8.85
C HIS A 12 16.60 2.49 9.33
N ARG A 13 16.57 1.22 8.90
CA ARG A 13 17.62 0.23 9.23
C ARG A 13 18.08 -0.50 7.97
N GLY A 14 19.39 -0.53 7.76
CA GLY A 14 20.02 -1.28 6.67
C GLY A 14 20.44 -0.40 5.50
N ALA A 15 20.65 -1.04 4.34
CA ALA A 15 20.97 -0.33 3.11
C ALA A 15 19.84 0.61 2.71
N ILE A 16 20.18 1.76 2.14
CA ILE A 16 19.24 2.78 1.72
C ILE A 16 19.37 3.02 0.23
N ASP A 17 18.25 3.10 -0.48
CA ASP A 17 18.26 3.68 -1.82
C ASP A 17 18.39 5.20 -1.67
N ARG A 18 19.49 5.74 -2.19
CA ARG A 18 19.76 7.18 -2.11
C ARG A 18 18.75 7.99 -2.92
N THR A 19 18.08 7.40 -3.91
CA THR A 19 17.07 8.11 -4.71
C THR A 19 15.76 8.32 -3.97
N THR A 20 15.54 7.65 -2.83
CA THR A 20 14.31 7.78 -2.04
C THR A 20 14.46 8.71 -0.83
N ILE A 21 15.61 9.37 -0.69
CA ILE A 21 15.88 10.32 0.38
C ILE A 21 15.22 11.66 0.07
N THR A 22 14.57 12.24 1.08
CA THR A 22 13.92 13.54 0.98
C THR A 22 14.10 14.35 2.26
N THR A 23 14.09 15.67 2.13
CA THR A 23 14.07 16.63 3.24
C THR A 23 12.73 17.36 3.33
N GLN A 24 11.74 16.96 2.55
CA GLN A 24 10.39 17.55 2.59
C GLN A 24 9.67 17.15 3.90
N PRO A 25 8.75 17.99 4.39
CA PRO A 25 7.96 17.69 5.57
C PRO A 25 7.23 16.34 5.45
N PRO A 26 7.24 15.48 6.49
CA PRO A 26 6.66 14.14 6.44
C PRO A 26 5.20 14.07 5.96
N LYS A 27 4.39 15.04 6.36
CA LYS A 27 2.97 15.13 5.97
C LYS A 27 2.78 15.43 4.49
N GLU A 28 3.65 16.25 3.90
CA GLU A 28 3.61 16.54 2.46
C GLU A 28 4.03 15.31 1.66
N VAL A 29 5.09 14.63 2.12
CA VAL A 29 5.60 13.42 1.49
C VAL A 29 4.55 12.31 1.49
N ILE A 30 3.91 12.03 2.64
CA ILE A 30 2.90 10.96 2.72
C ILE A 30 1.66 11.26 1.87
N SER A 31 1.24 12.53 1.80
CA SER A 31 0.16 12.95 0.92
C SER A 31 0.52 12.74 -0.55
N LYS A 32 1.74 13.10 -0.95
CA LYS A 32 2.24 12.89 -2.31
C LYS A 32 2.27 11.40 -2.66
N ILE A 33 2.78 10.56 -1.76
CA ILE A 33 2.81 9.10 -1.93
C ILE A 33 1.41 8.55 -2.13
N LYS A 34 0.43 8.97 -1.33
CA LYS A 34 -0.96 8.52 -1.50
C LYS A 34 -1.49 8.87 -2.89
N SER A 35 -1.27 10.10 -3.36
CA SER A 35 -1.67 10.52 -4.71
C SER A 35 -1.00 9.69 -5.82
N VAL A 36 0.28 9.33 -5.66
CA VAL A 36 0.98 8.44 -6.61
C VAL A 36 0.34 7.05 -6.59
N LEU A 37 0.15 6.45 -5.42
CA LEU A 37 -0.46 5.11 -5.31
C LEU A 37 -1.86 5.06 -5.94
N ASP A 38 -2.66 6.12 -5.75
CA ASP A 38 -4.00 6.23 -6.34
C ASP A 38 -3.96 6.40 -7.86
N SER A 39 -3.02 7.21 -8.37
CA SER A 39 -2.89 7.47 -9.81
C SER A 39 -2.47 6.22 -10.58
N ILE A 40 -1.71 5.32 -9.95
CA ILE A 40 -1.28 4.05 -10.54
C ILE A 40 -2.21 2.86 -10.21
N GLY A 41 -3.36 3.13 -9.58
CA GLY A 41 -4.40 2.13 -9.30
C GLY A 41 -4.01 1.08 -8.26
N ILE A 42 -3.18 1.45 -7.28
CA ILE A 42 -2.79 0.57 -6.17
C ILE A 42 -3.81 0.68 -5.04
N ASN A 43 -4.31 -0.46 -4.56
CA ASN A 43 -5.14 -0.49 -3.37
C ASN A 43 -4.27 -0.27 -2.12
N ALA A 44 -4.26 0.96 -1.61
CA ALA A 44 -3.46 1.37 -0.46
C ALA A 44 -4.33 1.54 0.80
N GLN A 45 -4.10 0.69 1.80
CA GLN A 45 -4.72 0.75 3.12
C GLN A 45 -3.76 1.39 4.13
N PRO A 46 -4.18 2.42 4.90
CA PRO A 46 -3.34 3.00 5.94
C PRO A 46 -3.13 1.99 7.10
N GLU A 47 -1.88 1.79 7.51
CA GLU A 47 -1.51 1.02 8.71
C GLU A 47 -1.03 1.93 9.87
N SER A 48 -0.49 3.10 9.53
CA SER A 48 -0.09 4.16 10.47
C SER A 48 -0.19 5.52 9.77
N ALA A 49 0.16 6.61 10.46
CA ALA A 49 0.18 7.95 9.86
C ALA A 49 1.17 8.08 8.70
N PHE A 50 2.20 7.23 8.66
CA PHE A 50 3.30 7.30 7.69
C PHE A 50 3.54 5.98 6.96
N ARG A 51 2.57 5.06 7.01
CA ARG A 51 2.69 3.73 6.43
C ARG A 51 1.41 3.26 5.76
N TYR A 52 1.57 2.73 4.55
CA TYR A 52 0.53 2.05 3.81
C TYR A 52 0.87 0.58 3.58
N ARG A 53 -0.15 -0.28 3.68
CA ARG A 53 -0.17 -1.62 3.08
C ARG A 53 -0.79 -1.50 1.69
N CYS A 54 -0.04 -1.94 0.69
CA CYS A 54 -0.39 -1.78 -0.71
C CYS A 54 -0.61 -3.15 -1.35
N ILE A 55 -1.66 -3.25 -2.17
CA ILE A 55 -1.96 -4.43 -2.97
C ILE A 55 -2.20 -4.00 -4.41
N ARG A 56 -1.40 -4.53 -5.31
CA ARG A 56 -1.75 -4.59 -6.73
C ARG A 56 -2.33 -5.98 -7.03
N PRO A 57 -3.58 -6.10 -7.52
CA PRO A 57 -4.12 -7.39 -7.90
C PRO A 57 -3.35 -8.00 -9.08
N SER A 58 -3.59 -9.30 -9.32
CA SER A 58 -3.13 -9.95 -10.55
C SER A 58 -4.00 -9.48 -11.73
N GLN A 59 -3.41 -9.34 -12.92
CA GLN A 59 -4.17 -9.05 -14.15
C GLN A 59 -4.91 -10.29 -14.68
N ALA A 60 -4.51 -11.49 -14.26
CA ALA A 60 -5.23 -12.71 -14.62
C ALA A 60 -6.64 -12.71 -13.98
N ASN A 61 -7.65 -13.12 -14.75
CA ASN A 61 -9.06 -13.18 -14.33
C ASN A 61 -9.19 -13.65 -12.87
N SER A 62 -9.77 -12.77 -12.07
CA SER A 62 -10.03 -12.90 -10.64
C SER A 62 -10.57 -14.28 -10.25
N GLY A 63 -9.69 -15.16 -9.78
CA GLY A 63 -10.07 -16.44 -9.19
C GLY A 63 -9.23 -16.68 -7.96
N SER A 64 -9.70 -16.23 -6.80
CA SER A 64 -9.36 -16.79 -5.47
C SER A 64 -10.19 -16.08 -4.39
N GLU A 65 -11.25 -16.75 -3.97
CA GLU A 65 -12.08 -16.45 -2.80
C GLU A 65 -11.25 -16.43 -1.51
N SER A 66 -11.51 -15.48 -0.62
CA SER A 66 -11.02 -15.50 0.76
C SER A 66 -12.17 -15.89 1.69
N SER A 67 -12.14 -17.13 2.19
CA SER A 67 -13.07 -17.65 3.19
C SER A 67 -12.69 -17.16 4.60
N LEU A 68 -13.64 -16.53 5.31
CA LEU A 68 -13.55 -16.27 6.76
C LEU A 68 -14.74 -16.94 7.47
N ASN A 69 -14.46 -17.58 8.60
CA ASN A 69 -15.41 -18.36 9.39
C ASN A 69 -16.07 -17.47 10.46
N ALA A 70 -17.40 -17.41 10.51
CA ALA A 70 -18.16 -16.34 11.17
C ALA A 70 -19.20 -16.86 12.17
N ASN A 71 -18.78 -17.27 13.36
CA ASN A 71 -19.70 -17.88 14.35
C ASN A 71 -20.01 -17.07 15.62
N ASP A 72 -19.54 -15.84 15.83
CA ASP A 72 -19.67 -15.20 17.16
C ASP A 72 -20.50 -13.90 17.30
N LEU A 73 -21.10 -13.32 16.26
CA LEU A 73 -21.75 -11.98 16.36
C LEU A 73 -23.19 -11.96 15.81
N VAL A 74 -24.05 -12.88 16.27
CA VAL A 74 -25.40 -13.07 15.72
C VAL A 74 -26.45 -12.30 16.53
N SER A 75 -26.65 -11.02 16.19
CA SER A 75 -27.92 -10.32 16.50
C SER A 75 -28.17 -9.07 15.65
N TYR A 76 -27.11 -8.41 15.16
CA TYR A 76 -27.19 -7.33 14.15
C TYR A 76 -26.60 -7.76 12.79
N PHE A 77 -26.45 -9.08 12.60
CA PHE A 77 -25.56 -9.66 11.60
C PHE A 77 -25.99 -9.35 10.17
N GLU A 78 -27.27 -9.54 9.82
CA GLU A 78 -27.76 -9.33 8.45
C GLU A 78 -27.66 -7.86 8.01
N THR A 79 -27.99 -6.92 8.89
CA THR A 79 -27.92 -5.49 8.57
C THR A 79 -26.47 -5.00 8.45
N ILE A 80 -25.59 -5.45 9.35
CA ILE A 80 -24.16 -5.16 9.29
C ILE A 80 -23.52 -5.80 8.04
N LEU A 81 -23.94 -7.02 7.68
CA LEU A 81 -23.46 -7.72 6.49
C LEU A 81 -23.86 -6.97 5.21
N LEU A 82 -25.10 -6.49 5.12
CA LEU A 82 -25.57 -5.71 3.98
C LEU A 82 -24.86 -4.35 3.87
N ILE A 83 -24.66 -3.65 5.00
CA ILE A 83 -23.92 -2.39 5.03
C ILE A 83 -22.46 -2.62 4.63
N ASN A 84 -21.80 -3.65 5.15
CA ASN A 84 -20.42 -3.96 4.79
C ASN A 84 -20.31 -4.40 3.33
N ALA A 85 -21.26 -5.18 2.81
CA ALA A 85 -21.31 -5.54 1.40
C ALA A 85 -21.48 -4.30 0.51
N TYR A 86 -22.41 -3.40 0.86
CA TYR A 86 -22.61 -2.15 0.13
C TYR A 86 -21.37 -1.25 0.19
N MET A 87 -20.79 -1.06 1.38
CA MET A 87 -19.57 -0.27 1.55
C MET A 87 -18.38 -0.89 0.81
N ASN A 88 -18.26 -2.21 0.76
CA ASN A 88 -17.24 -2.90 -0.05
C ASN A 88 -17.47 -2.69 -1.55
N VAL A 89 -18.72 -2.77 -2.03
CA VAL A 89 -19.06 -2.52 -3.44
C VAL A 89 -18.75 -1.07 -3.81
N LEU A 90 -19.11 -0.10 -2.97
CA LEU A 90 -18.78 1.31 -3.21
C LEU A 90 -17.28 1.57 -3.14
N GLN A 91 -16.58 1.01 -2.17
CA GLN A 91 -15.13 1.13 -2.04
C GLN A 91 -14.44 0.50 -3.26
N HIS A 92 -14.91 -0.65 -3.74
CA HIS A 92 -14.38 -1.30 -4.93
C HIS A 92 -14.65 -0.45 -6.18
N ALA A 93 -15.88 0.05 -6.36
CA ALA A 93 -16.24 0.91 -7.48
C ALA A 93 -15.37 2.19 -7.54
N LEU A 94 -15.12 2.83 -6.39
CA LEU A 94 -14.22 3.98 -6.29
C LEU A 94 -12.76 3.61 -6.58
N ASN A 95 -12.29 2.46 -6.08
CA ASN A 95 -10.96 1.96 -6.35
C ASN A 95 -10.78 1.52 -7.82
N THR A 96 -11.85 1.15 -8.53
CA THR A 96 -11.81 0.75 -9.96
C THR A 96 -11.81 1.90 -10.95
N LEU A 97 -11.94 3.15 -10.50
CA LEU A 97 -11.87 4.32 -11.38
C LEU A 97 -10.47 4.49 -12.01
N THR A 98 -9.43 3.98 -11.35
CA THR A 98 -8.08 3.87 -11.91
C THR A 98 -7.68 2.39 -11.99
N SER A 99 -7.53 1.89 -13.22
CA SER A 99 -7.06 0.53 -13.44
C SER A 99 -5.59 0.41 -12.98
N PRO A 100 -5.21 -0.64 -12.24
CA PRO A 100 -3.82 -0.83 -11.84
C PRO A 100 -2.88 -0.87 -13.05
N ILE A 101 -1.69 -0.29 -12.90
CA ILE A 101 -0.68 -0.32 -13.95
C ILE A 101 0.00 -1.69 -14.04
N TYR A 102 0.32 -2.08 -15.28
CA TYR A 102 1.11 -3.26 -15.62
C TYR A 102 2.09 -2.89 -16.73
N SER A 103 3.24 -3.56 -16.79
CA SER A 103 4.14 -3.38 -17.94
C SER A 103 3.53 -4.00 -19.19
N THR A 104 3.84 -3.42 -20.35
CA THR A 104 3.55 -4.03 -21.66
C THR A 104 4.48 -5.20 -21.99
N ASP A 105 5.61 -5.33 -21.28
CA ASP A 105 6.58 -6.43 -21.43
C ASP A 105 6.47 -7.43 -20.25
N PRO A 106 5.97 -8.66 -20.49
CA PRO A 106 5.88 -9.71 -19.47
C PRO A 106 7.22 -10.11 -18.85
N SER A 107 8.34 -9.84 -19.53
CA SER A 107 9.69 -10.10 -19.01
C SER A 107 10.05 -9.14 -17.88
N ARG A 108 9.47 -7.93 -17.88
CA ARG A 108 9.63 -6.91 -16.83
C ARG A 108 8.57 -7.00 -15.75
N ASP A 109 7.34 -7.34 -16.12
CA ASP A 109 6.22 -7.52 -15.19
C ASP A 109 5.28 -8.60 -15.72
N PRO A 110 5.30 -9.83 -15.17
CA PRO A 110 4.36 -10.88 -15.55
C PRO A 110 2.94 -10.66 -14.99
N ALA A 111 2.63 -9.44 -14.54
CA ALA A 111 1.30 -8.98 -14.11
C ALA A 111 0.66 -9.78 -12.96
N GLY A 112 1.49 -10.41 -12.12
CA GLY A 112 1.02 -11.10 -10.92
C GLY A 112 0.65 -10.14 -9.79
N GLU A 113 -0.12 -10.66 -8.82
CA GLU A 113 -0.42 -9.94 -7.57
C GLU A 113 0.89 -9.57 -6.85
N VAL A 114 0.96 -8.33 -6.36
CA VAL A 114 2.05 -7.85 -5.51
C VAL A 114 1.47 -7.22 -4.27
N ARG A 115 2.01 -7.60 -3.11
CA ARG A 115 1.74 -6.93 -1.83
C ARG A 115 3.03 -6.31 -1.34
N PHE A 116 2.98 -5.06 -0.94
CA PHE A 116 4.14 -4.32 -0.46
C PHE A 116 3.72 -3.31 0.60
N SER A 117 4.65 -2.86 1.42
CA SER A 117 4.45 -1.72 2.29
C SER A 117 5.20 -0.52 1.75
N VAL A 118 4.63 0.66 1.96
CA VAL A 118 5.28 1.95 1.70
C VAL A 118 5.31 2.70 3.01
N GLU A 119 6.50 3.05 3.48
CA GLU A 119 6.71 3.63 4.80
C GLU A 119 7.70 4.79 4.73
N LEU A 120 7.34 5.92 5.31
CA LEU A 120 8.29 7.01 5.50
C LEU A 120 9.02 6.79 6.82
N THR A 121 10.35 6.80 6.78
CA THR A 121 11.19 6.61 7.96
C THR A 121 12.20 7.76 8.09
N ARG A 122 12.67 8.01 9.31
CA ARG A 122 13.73 8.97 9.59
C ARG A 122 15.10 8.33 9.46
N LEU A 123 16.08 9.09 8.94
CA LEU A 123 17.48 8.65 8.95
C LEU A 123 18.15 8.95 10.28
N ALA A 124 18.75 7.92 10.88
CA ALA A 124 19.46 8.04 12.14
C ALA A 124 20.64 9.03 12.00
N GLY A 125 20.76 9.96 12.96
CA GLY A 125 21.84 10.95 12.98
C GLY A 125 21.69 12.10 11.99
N LEU A 126 20.62 12.12 11.19
CA LEU A 126 20.31 13.23 10.29
C LEU A 126 19.02 13.92 10.74
N ASN A 127 19.05 15.24 10.79
CA ASN A 127 17.88 16.06 11.09
C ASN A 127 17.12 16.34 9.80
N ASP A 128 15.79 16.36 9.90
CA ASP A 128 14.88 16.68 8.80
C ASP A 128 15.18 15.94 7.51
N THR A 129 15.69 14.70 7.66
CA THR A 129 16.05 13.82 6.55
C THR A 129 15.31 12.50 6.72
N TYR A 130 14.56 12.16 5.69
CA TYR A 130 13.66 11.02 5.67
C TYR A 130 13.96 10.16 4.45
N CYS A 131 13.52 8.92 4.46
CA CYS A 131 13.51 8.09 3.27
C CYS A 131 12.24 7.28 3.14
N LEU A 132 11.87 7.05 1.89
CA LEU A 132 10.78 6.15 1.56
C LEU A 132 11.30 4.70 1.52
N ASP A 133 10.88 3.88 2.47
CA ASP A 133 11.05 2.43 2.46
C ASP A 133 9.87 1.80 1.70
N ILE A 134 10.17 1.09 0.62
CA ILE A 134 9.19 0.35 -0.17
C ILE A 134 9.57 -1.12 -0.05
N ARG A 135 8.81 -1.91 0.70
CA ARG A 135 9.17 -3.29 1.03
C ARG A 135 8.22 -4.29 0.43
N ARG A 136 8.75 -5.24 -0.34
CA ARG A 136 7.98 -6.38 -0.84
C ARG A 136 7.52 -7.28 0.32
N LEU A 137 6.22 -7.56 0.37
CA LEU A 137 5.62 -8.52 1.31
C LEU A 137 5.26 -9.83 0.59
N LYS A 138 4.70 -9.75 -0.62
CA LYS A 138 4.31 -10.89 -1.46
C LYS A 138 4.37 -10.50 -2.95
N GLY A 139 4.32 -11.50 -3.84
CA GLY A 139 4.36 -11.33 -5.30
C GLY A 139 5.70 -11.72 -5.87
N ASN A 140 5.88 -11.71 -7.19
CA ASN A 140 7.17 -12.02 -7.81
C ASN A 140 8.11 -10.79 -7.81
N LEU A 141 9.42 -11.03 -7.96
CA LEU A 141 10.43 -9.98 -7.89
C LEU A 141 10.30 -8.94 -9.01
N ARG A 142 10.00 -9.37 -10.24
CA ARG A 142 9.93 -8.51 -11.44
C ARG A 142 8.78 -7.52 -11.37
N SER A 143 7.57 -7.99 -11.07
CA SER A 143 6.39 -7.15 -10.84
C SER A 143 6.62 -6.15 -9.70
N TYR A 144 7.27 -6.57 -8.62
CA TYR A 144 7.64 -5.65 -7.54
C TYR A 144 8.68 -4.63 -7.98
N GLN A 145 9.72 -5.03 -8.73
CA GLN A 145 10.73 -4.12 -9.27
C GLN A 145 10.10 -3.06 -10.18
N PHE A 146 9.18 -3.47 -11.06
CA PHE A 146 8.42 -2.54 -11.91
C PHE A 146 7.66 -1.49 -11.08
N LEU A 147 6.95 -1.92 -10.03
CA LEU A 147 6.24 -1.00 -9.15
C LEU A 147 7.17 -0.11 -8.34
N TYR A 148 8.28 -0.66 -7.85
CA TYR A 148 9.31 0.10 -7.14
C TYR A 148 9.89 1.21 -8.01
N GLU A 149 10.27 0.88 -9.25
CA GLU A 149 10.77 1.84 -10.23
C GLU A 149 9.72 2.92 -10.54
N THR A 150 8.44 2.56 -10.62
CA THR A 150 7.37 3.52 -10.91
C THR A 150 7.06 4.45 -9.74
N ILE A 151 7.08 3.95 -8.50
CA ILE A 151 6.69 4.72 -7.31
C ILE A 151 7.81 5.68 -6.86
N ARG A 152 9.07 5.32 -7.10
CA ARG A 152 10.21 6.13 -6.65
C ARG A 152 10.45 7.39 -7.50
N GLU A 153 9.90 7.44 -8.72
CA GLU A 153 9.97 8.59 -9.63
C GLU A 153 9.04 9.73 -9.19
#